data_AF-A0A967ZAN8-F1
#
_entry.id   AF-A0A967ZAN8-F1
#
_cell.length_a   1.000
_cell.length_b   1.000
_cell.length_c   1.000
_cell.angle_alpha   90.00
_cell.angle_beta   90.00
_cell.angle_gamma   90.00
#
_symmetry.space_group_name_H-M   'P 1'
#
loop_
_entity.id
_entity.type
_entity.pdbx_description
1 polymer ?
#
loop_
_entity_poly.entity_id
_entity_poly.type
_entity_poly.pdbx_seq_one_letter_code
_entity_poly.pdbx_strand_id
1 'polypeptide(L)' 'MKPQNHLDWLAFVFLLIGAFSWAYFITDVNILDLLLEKIWDPLDDFMFALIGLSGLYWLFRVFRAGHK' A
#
# COMPACT_ATOMS: atom_id res chain seq x y z
N MET A 1 -12.44 1.52 12.63
CA MET A 1 -12.43 0.05 12.76
C MET A 1 -11.04 -0.40 13.17
N LYS A 2 -10.89 -1.18 14.26
CA LYS A 2 -9.58 -1.69 14.68
C LYS A 2 -9.26 -3.01 13.94
N PRO A 3 -7.99 -3.29 13.57
CA PRO A 3 -7.54 -4.61 13.13
C PRO A 3 -7.84 -5.67 14.21
N GLN A 4 -8.40 -6.81 13.83
CA GLN A 4 -8.84 -7.87 14.75
C GLN A 4 -8.01 -9.15 14.57
N ASN A 5 -7.49 -9.40 13.37
CA ASN A 5 -6.74 -10.61 13.04
C ASN A 5 -5.43 -10.27 12.29
N HIS A 6 -4.58 -11.29 12.06
CA HIS A 6 -3.29 -11.10 11.37
C HIS A 6 -3.43 -10.54 9.95
N LEU A 7 -4.50 -10.90 9.22
CA LEU A 7 -4.75 -10.40 7.86
C LEU A 7 -5.09 -8.90 7.87
N ASP A 8 -5.90 -8.45 8.83
CA ASP A 8 -6.22 -7.03 9.02
C ASP A 8 -4.96 -6.22 9.31
N TRP A 9 -4.07 -6.75 10.16
CA TRP A 9 -2.81 -6.11 10.50
C TRP A 9 -1.88 -6.03 9.30
N LEU A 10 -1.79 -7.11 8.51
CA LEU A 10 -1.00 -7.12 7.28
C LEU A 10 -1.51 -6.07 6.28
N ALA A 11 -2.82 -6.04 6.04
CA ALA A 11 -3.44 -5.05 5.15
C ALA A 11 -3.26 -3.61 5.69
N PHE A 12 -3.33 -3.42 7.01
CA PHE A 12 -3.10 -2.12 7.63
C PHE A 12 -1.64 -1.65 7.48
N VAL A 13 -0.67 -2.54 7.67
CA VAL A 13 0.76 -2.24 7.45
C VAL A 13 1.03 -1.87 6.00
N PHE A 14 0.49 -2.62 5.04
CA PHE A 14 0.61 -2.26 3.62
C PHE A 14 0.02 -0.88 3.31
N LEU A 15 -1.13 -0.52 3.89
CA LEU A 15 -1.68 0.84 3.74
C LEU A 15 -0.75 1.92 4.31
N LEU A 16 -0.11 1.68 5.46
CA LEU A 16 0.87 2.61 6.01
C LEU A 16 2.08 2.75 5.09
N ILE A 17 2.62 1.64 4.59
CA ILE A 17 3.72 1.64 3.63
C ILE A 17 3.33 2.48 2.41
N GLY A 18 2.16 2.22 1.81
CA GLY A 18 1.67 3.00 0.67
C GLY A 18 1.52 4.49 0.95
N ALA A 19 1.00 4.86 2.13
CA ALA A 19 0.88 6.27 2.51
C ALA A 19 2.24 6.97 2.64
N PHE A 20 3.22 6.30 3.25
CA PHE A 20 4.58 6.82 3.38
C PHE A 20 5.32 6.84 2.04
N SER A 21 5.17 5.81 1.20
CA SER A 21 5.71 5.77 -0.16
C SER A 21 5.16 6.90 -1.02
N TRP A 22 3.87 7.21 -0.92
CA TRP A 22 3.29 8.36 -1.63
C TRP A 22 3.83 9.70 -1.12
N ALA A 23 3.98 9.85 0.21
CA ALA A 23 4.58 11.05 0.80
C ALA A 23 6.05 11.24 0.36
N TYR A 24 6.80 10.14 0.25
CA TYR A 24 8.17 10.14 -0.26
C TYR A 24 8.23 10.55 -1.74
N PHE A 25 7.31 10.03 -2.57
CA PHE A 25 7.24 10.34 -4.00
C PHE A 25 7.02 11.83 -4.28
N ILE A 26 6.34 12.56 -3.39
CA ILE A 26 6.19 14.03 -3.51
C ILE A 26 7.53 14.76 -3.32
N THR A 27 8.42 14.18 -2.52
CA THR A 27 9.66 14.83 -2.07
C THR A 27 10.89 14.42 -2.86
N ASP A 28 10.82 13.36 -3.68
CA ASP A 28 12.01 12.76 -4.26
C ASP A 28 12.26 13.13 -5.72
N VAL A 29 13.49 13.58 -5.98
CA VAL A 29 14.06 13.88 -7.30
C VAL A 29 15.49 13.34 -7.29
N ASN A 30 15.67 12.03 -7.13
CA ASN A 30 16.99 11.43 -6.96
C ASN A 30 17.49 10.71 -8.23
N ILE A 31 18.69 11.07 -8.66
CA ILE A 31 19.39 10.50 -9.84
C ILE A 31 19.76 9.01 -9.68
N LEU A 32 19.76 8.49 -8.44
CA LEU A 32 19.98 7.07 -8.15
C LEU A 32 18.81 6.18 -8.60
N ASP A 33 17.59 6.70 -8.63
CA ASP A 33 16.41 5.95 -9.11
C ASP A 33 16.55 5.59 -10.59
N LEU A 34 17.08 6.51 -11.39
CA LEU A 34 17.28 6.32 -12.83
C LEU A 34 18.28 5.17 -13.14
N LEU A 35 19.19 4.89 -12.20
CA LEU A 35 20.27 3.91 -12.39
C LEU A 35 19.83 2.49 -12.03
N LEU A 36 18.83 2.35 -11.16
CA LEU A 36 18.31 1.05 -10.75
C LEU A 36 16.88 0.77 -11.22
N GLU A 37 16.23 1.71 -11.90
CA GLU A 37 14.85 1.67 -12.44
C GLU A 37 14.39 0.26 -12.86
N LYS A 38 15.21 -0.44 -13.67
CA LYS A 38 14.88 -1.76 -14.22
C LYS A 38 14.67 -2.88 -13.18
N ILE A 39 15.23 -2.76 -11.98
CA ILE A 39 15.07 -3.74 -10.89
C ILE A 39 13.94 -3.30 -9.94
N TRP A 40 13.78 -2.00 -9.72
CA TRP A 40 12.74 -1.48 -8.84
C TRP A 40 11.36 -1.52 -9.48
N ASP A 41 11.23 -1.27 -10.79
CA ASP A 41 9.93 -1.24 -11.48
C ASP A 41 9.03 -2.47 -11.21
N PRO A 42 9.51 -3.73 -11.36
CA PRO A 42 8.64 -4.89 -11.14
C PRO A 42 8.30 -5.11 -9.66
N LEU A 43 9.20 -4.71 -8.76
CA LEU A 43 8.99 -4.82 -7.32
C LEU A 43 8.00 -3.76 -6.83
N ASP A 44 8.11 -2.55 -7.35
CA ASP A 44 7.22 -1.43 -7.08
C ASP A 44 5.81 -1.74 -7.57
N ASP A 45 5.66 -2.24 -8.80
CA ASP A 45 4.37 -2.68 -9.34
C ASP A 45 3.71 -3.73 -8.43
N PHE A 46 4.49 -4.72 -7.98
CA PHE A 46 3.98 -5.76 -7.09
C PHE A 46 3.58 -5.19 -5.72
N MET A 47 4.40 -4.33 -5.13
CA MET A 47 4.09 -3.66 -3.85
C MET A 47 2.85 -2.78 -3.96
N PHE A 48 2.75 -1.96 -5.01
CA PHE A 48 1.58 -1.12 -5.25
C PHE A 48 0.31 -1.93 -5.46
N ALA A 49 0.39 -3.07 -6.16
CA ALA A 49 -0.74 -3.99 -6.27
C ALA A 49 -1.20 -4.51 -4.89
N LEU A 50 -0.28 -4.92 -4.02
CA LEU A 50 -0.60 -5.37 -2.66
C LEU A 50 -1.20 -4.25 -1.80
N ILE A 51 -0.69 -3.03 -1.91
CA ILE A 51 -1.25 -1.85 -1.25
C ILE A 51 -2.67 -1.58 -1.74
N GLY A 52 -2.89 -1.60 -3.06
CA GLY A 52 -4.20 -1.41 -3.67
C GLY A 52 -5.20 -2.46 -3.22
N LEU A 53 -4.82 -3.74 -3.24
CA LEU A 53 -5.63 -4.85 -2.73
C LEU A 53 -5.96 -4.69 -1.24
N SER A 54 -5.01 -4.20 -0.44
CA SER A 54 -5.21 -3.92 0.98
C SER A 54 -6.22 -2.79 1.20
N GLY A 55 -6.18 -1.74 0.37
CA GLY A 55 -7.18 -0.68 0.37
C GLY A 55 -8.58 -1.18 0.02
N LEU A 56 -8.70 -1.99 -1.03
CA LEU A 56 -9.96 -2.62 -1.42
C LEU A 56 -10.52 -3.52 -0.33
N TYR A 57 -9.66 -4.30 0.34
CA TYR A 57 -10.04 -5.13 1.48
C TYR A 57 -10.69 -4.30 2.61
N TRP A 58 -10.06 -3.17 2.98
CA TRP A 58 -10.59 -2.29 4.02
C TRP A 58 -11.89 -1.61 3.61
N LEU A 59 -12.00 -1.14 2.37
CA LEU A 59 -13.24 -0.57 1.83
C LEU A 59 -14.37 -1.60 1.90
N PHE A 60 -14.15 -2.82 1.40
CA PHE A 60 -15.12 -3.90 1.49
C PHE A 60 -15.56 -4.17 2.93
N ARG A 61 -14.62 -4.15 3.88
CA ARG A 61 -14.92 -4.34 5.31
C ARG A 61 -15.81 -3.24 5.87
N VAL A 62 -15.57 -1.99 5.48
CA VAL A 62 -16.39 -0.83 5.88
C VAL A 62 -17.80 -0.95 5.32
N PHE A 63 -17.95 -1.22 4.02
CA PHE A 63 -19.26 -1.41 3.40
C PHE A 63 -20.01 -2.59 4.04
N ARG A 64 -19.36 -3.72 4.25
CA ARG A 64 -19.98 -4.89 4.89
C ARG A 64 -20.45 -4.61 6.32
N ALA A 65 -19.75 -3.78 7.08
CA ALA A 65 -20.18 -3.43 8.43
C ALA A 65 -21.30 -2.38 8.46
N GLY A 66 -21.38 -1.50 7.47
CA GLY A 66 -22.46 -0.51 7.35
C GLY A 66 -23.82 -1.09 6.93
N HIS A 67 -23.83 -2.33 6.42
CA HIS A 67 -25.04 -3.08 6.08
C HIS A 67 -25.62 -3.93 7.25
N LYS A 68 -25.06 -3.81 8.46
CA LYS A 68 -25.59 -4.41 9.69
C LYS A 68 -26.22 -3.34 10.57
#